data_AF-A0A2E8BF59-F1
#
_entry.id   AF-A0A2E8BF59-F1
#
_cell.length_a   1.000
_cell.length_b   1.000
_cell.length_c   1.000
_cell.angle_alpha   90.00
_cell.angle_beta   90.00
_cell.angle_gamma   90.00
#
_symmetry.space_group_name_H-M   'P 1'
#
loop_
_entity.id
_entity.type
_entity.pdbx_description
1 polymer ?
#
loop_
_entity_poly.entity_id
_entity_poly.type
_entity_poly.pdbx_seq_one_letter_code
_entity_poly.pdbx_strand_id
1 'polypeptide(L)'
;MAAGKDATHLLDVLGFLCPVPVAEAKQALSNMEIGSVLKVLASDPETLHDIPLMLGRTPHELLSVVSHEGEYSFLIEVKSRER
;
A
#
# COMPACT_ATOMS: atom_id res chain seq x y z
N MET A 1 13.62 0.71 17.51
CA MET A 1 12.58 -0.34 17.66
C MET A 1 11.40 0.09 16.79
N ALA A 2 11.20 -0.55 15.64
CA ALA A 2 9.98 -0.40 14.84
C ALA A 2 9.49 -1.82 14.58
N ALA A 3 8.59 -2.28 15.44
CA ALA A 3 7.85 -3.52 15.27
C ALA A 3 6.85 -3.32 14.12
N GLY A 4 7.35 -3.37 12.90
CA GLY A 4 6.53 -3.35 11.69
C GLY A 4 6.20 -4.78 11.31
N LYS A 5 4.92 -5.11 11.36
CA LYS A 5 4.32 -6.31 10.75
C LYS A 5 5.06 -6.67 9.45
N ASP A 6 5.61 -7.87 9.35
CA ASP A 6 6.54 -8.28 8.31
C ASP A 6 5.92 -8.09 6.92
N ALA A 7 6.28 -6.99 6.25
CA ALA A 7 5.83 -6.74 4.89
C ALA A 7 6.53 -7.74 3.98
N THR A 8 5.76 -8.70 3.45
CA THR A 8 6.28 -9.70 2.51
C THR A 8 6.82 -9.07 1.23
N HIS A 9 6.23 -7.96 0.80
CA HIS A 9 6.62 -7.24 -0.40
C HIS A 9 6.77 -5.76 -0.07
N LEU A 10 7.79 -5.12 -0.65
CA LEU A 10 8.03 -3.69 -0.54
C LEU A 10 8.02 -3.08 -1.94
N LEU A 11 7.18 -2.07 -2.11
CA LEU A 11 7.05 -1.29 -3.33
C LEU A 11 7.56 0.11 -3.05
N ASP A 12 8.70 0.45 -3.65
CA ASP A 12 9.30 1.77 -3.56
C ASP A 12 8.85 2.63 -4.73
N VAL A 13 8.04 3.65 -4.42
CA VAL A 13 7.52 4.64 -5.38
C VAL A 13 7.81 6.06 -4.88
N LEU A 14 8.89 6.21 -4.12
CA LEU A 14 9.39 7.50 -3.66
C LEU A 14 9.79 8.35 -4.88
N GLY A 15 9.32 9.60 -4.93
CA GLY A 15 9.55 10.49 -6.07
C GLY A 15 8.65 10.26 -7.30
N PHE A 16 7.81 9.22 -7.29
CA PHE A 16 6.80 9.02 -8.33
C PHE A 16 5.49 9.72 -7.97
N LEU A 17 4.96 10.50 -8.92
CA LEU A 17 3.68 11.20 -8.77
C LEU A 17 2.51 10.34 -9.28
N CYS A 18 1.31 10.67 -8.82
CA CYS A 18 0.07 10.07 -9.28
C CYS A 18 0.00 10.10 -10.83
N PRO A 19 -0.38 9.00 -11.52
CA PRO A 19 -1.01 7.77 -10.99
C PRO A 19 -0.07 6.58 -10.74
N VAL A 20 1.25 6.77 -10.80
CA VAL A 20 2.21 5.65 -10.74
C VAL A 20 2.12 4.84 -9.42
N PRO A 21 2.09 5.46 -8.21
CA PRO A 21 2.06 4.73 -6.95
C PRO A 21 0.85 3.78 -6.84
N VAL A 22 -0.29 4.25 -7.33
CA VAL A 22 -1.58 3.58 -7.24
C VAL A 22 -1.65 2.42 -8.23
N ALA A 23 -1.18 2.66 -9.46
CA ALA A 23 -1.10 1.64 -10.50
C ALA A 23 -0.16 0.50 -10.08
N GLU A 24 1.06 0.83 -9.63
CA GLU A 24 2.05 -0.15 -9.18
C GLU A 24 1.56 -0.93 -7.95
N ALA A 25 0.97 -0.24 -6.96
CA ALA A 25 0.39 -0.90 -5.79
C ALA A 25 -0.71 -1.88 -6.21
N LYS A 26 -1.61 -1.47 -7.10
CA LYS A 26 -2.67 -2.35 -7.61
C LYS A 26 -2.12 -3.55 -8.36
N GLN A 27 -1.09 -3.35 -9.17
CA GLN A 27 -0.46 -4.41 -9.97
C GLN A 27 0.28 -5.40 -9.07
N ALA A 28 1.02 -4.92 -8.08
CA ALA A 28 1.64 -5.74 -7.04
C ALA A 28 0.59 -6.55 -6.27
N LEU A 29 -0.47 -5.90 -5.76
CA LEU A 29 -1.56 -6.58 -5.05
C LEU A 29 -2.27 -7.64 -5.90
N SER A 30 -2.40 -7.41 -7.20
CA SER A 30 -2.99 -8.39 -8.14
C SER A 30 -2.08 -9.59 -8.41
N ASN A 31 -0.76 -9.40 -8.29
CA ASN A 31 0.24 -10.43 -8.53
C ASN A 31 0.63 -11.19 -7.24
N MET A 32 0.16 -10.71 -6.07
CA MET A 32 0.43 -11.28 -4.76
C MET A 32 -0.68 -12.25 -4.33
N GLU A 33 -0.31 -13.23 -3.51
CA GLU A 33 -1.27 -14.19 -2.95
C GLU A 33 -2.04 -13.60 -1.77
N ILE A 34 -3.26 -14.09 -1.57
CA ILE A 34 -4.12 -13.72 -0.44
C ILE A 34 -3.41 -14.01 0.88
N GLY A 35 -3.42 -13.05 1.80
CA GLY A 35 -2.69 -13.09 3.07
C GLY A 35 -1.29 -12.46 3.00
N SER A 36 -0.81 -12.09 1.81
CA SER A 36 0.45 -11.35 1.67
C SER A 36 0.28 -9.89 2.07
N VAL A 37 1.35 -9.28 2.59
CA VAL A 37 1.39 -7.88 3.00
C VAL A 37 2.33 -7.09 2.09
N LEU A 38 1.80 -6.08 1.41
CA LEU A 38 2.52 -5.12 0.59
C LEU A 38 2.77 -3.83 1.38
N LYS A 39 4.02 -3.39 1.44
CA LYS A 39 4.40 -2.08 1.96
C LYS A 39 4.72 -1.13 0.81
N VAL A 40 3.95 -0.06 0.65
CA VAL A 40 4.15 0.97 -0.36
C VAL A 40 4.83 2.18 0.27
N LEU A 41 5.97 2.62 -0.28
CA LEU A 41 6.68 3.83 0.12
C LEU A 41 6.44 4.93 -0.91
N ALA A 42 5.82 6.03 -0.51
CA ALA A 42 5.55 7.19 -1.35
C ALA A 42 5.98 8.48 -0.64
N SER A 43 6.43 9.49 -1.38
CA SER A 43 6.80 10.79 -0.80
C SER A 43 5.72 11.85 -1.01
N ASP A 44 4.61 11.46 -1.62
CA ASP A 44 3.54 12.37 -2.05
C ASP A 44 2.36 12.34 -1.06
N PRO A 45 1.91 13.50 -0.54
CA PRO A 45 0.80 13.56 0.41
C PRO A 45 -0.55 13.14 -0.18
N GLU A 46 -0.75 13.19 -1.51
CA GLU A 46 -2.04 12.78 -2.10
C GLU A 46 -2.27 11.28 -1.96
N THR A 47 -1.20 10.49 -1.90
CA THR A 47 -1.28 9.03 -1.66
C THR A 47 -1.99 8.67 -0.36
N LEU A 48 -1.98 9.55 0.65
CA LEU A 48 -2.73 9.37 1.90
C LEU A 48 -4.24 9.25 1.68
N HIS A 49 -4.78 9.92 0.65
CA HIS A 49 -6.19 9.82 0.29
C HIS A 49 -6.43 8.82 -0.84
N ASP A 50 -5.55 8.77 -1.84
CA ASP A 50 -5.79 7.96 -3.04
C ASP A 50 -5.70 6.45 -2.76
N ILE A 51 -4.72 6.01 -1.96
CA ILE A 51 -4.57 4.59 -1.59
C ILE A 51 -5.80 4.05 -0.84
N PRO A 52 -6.27 4.64 0.27
CA PRO A 52 -7.47 4.14 0.94
C PRO A 52 -8.71 4.22 0.06
N LEU A 53 -8.82 5.22 -0.83
CA LEU A 53 -9.92 5.32 -1.80
C LEU A 53 -9.89 4.18 -2.82
N MET A 54 -8.71 3.80 -3.32
CA MET A 54 -8.51 2.62 -4.17
C MET A 54 -8.83 1.33 -3.40
N LEU A 55 -8.38 1.23 -2.14
CA LEU A 55 -8.63 0.06 -1.30
C LEU A 55 -10.12 -0.14 -1.02
N GLY A 56 -10.88 0.93 -0.82
CA GLY A 56 -12.35 0.85 -0.71
C GLY A 56 -13.06 0.31 -1.96
N ARG A 57 -12.39 0.28 -3.12
CA ARG A 57 -12.91 -0.30 -4.38
C ARG A 57 -12.34 -1.69 -4.69
N THR A 58 -11.36 -2.16 -3.92
CA THR A 58 -10.72 -3.46 -4.09
C THR A 58 -11.04 -4.34 -2.88
N PRO A 59 -10.87 -5.67 -2.95
CA PRO A 59 -11.10 -6.54 -1.79
C PRO A 59 -9.98 -6.46 -0.75
N HIS A 60 -8.92 -5.68 -0.99
CA HIS A 60 -7.73 -5.58 -0.16
C HIS A 60 -7.96 -4.69 1.06
N GLU A 61 -7.19 -4.92 2.12
CA GLU A 61 -7.36 -4.23 3.40
C GLU A 61 -6.13 -3.38 3.76
N LEU A 62 -6.35 -2.15 4.18
CA LEU A 62 -5.30 -1.28 4.69
C LEU A 62 -5.01 -1.64 6.15
N LEU A 63 -3.84 -2.17 6.44
CA LEU A 63 -3.43 -2.55 7.79
C LEU A 63 -2.98 -1.35 8.62
N SER A 64 -2.14 -0.49 8.04
CA SER A 64 -1.58 0.66 8.74
C SER A 64 -1.01 1.66 7.74
N VAL A 65 -1.03 2.94 8.14
CA VAL A 65 -0.38 4.03 7.41
C VAL A 65 0.57 4.72 8.38
N VAL A 66 1.81 4.92 7.94
CA VAL A 66 2.83 5.62 8.71
C VAL A 66 3.33 6.77 7.86
N SER A 67 3.26 7.98 8.38
CA SER A 67 3.87 9.16 7.78
C SER A 67 5.09 9.57 8.62
N HIS A 68 6.21 9.84 7.96
CA HIS A 68 7.47 10.20 8.61
C HIS A 68 8.24 11.21 7.76
N GLU A 69 8.46 12.43 8.25
CA GLU A 69 9.32 13.47 7.62
C GLU A 69 9.14 13.68 6.09
N GLY A 70 7.92 13.50 5.56
CA GLY A 70 7.62 13.65 4.13
C GLY A 70 7.62 12.35 3.33
N GLU A 71 7.87 11.22 3.99
CA GLU A 71 7.70 9.87 3.46
C GLU A 71 6.44 9.21 4.05
N TYR A 72 5.73 8.46 3.23
CA TYR A 72 4.48 7.79 3.54
C TYR A 72 4.64 6.31 3.27
N SER A 73 4.40 5.49 4.29
CA SER A 73 4.43 4.04 4.23
C SER A 73 3.01 3.49 4.41
N PHE A 74 2.51 2.77 3.42
CA PHE A 74 1.19 2.12 3.46
C PHE A 74 1.38 0.61 3.55
N LEU A 75 0.83 -0.01 4.59
CA LEU A 75 0.80 -1.46 4.75
C LEU A 75 -0.56 -1.97 4.32
N ILE A 76 -0.59 -2.76 3.25
CA ILE A 76 -1.80 -3.28 2.63
C ILE A 76 -1.73 -4.80 2.66
N GLU A 77 -2.76 -5.45 3.16
CA GLU A 77 -2.90 -6.90 3.09
C GLU A 77 -3.79 -7.29 1.93
N VAL A 78 -3.33 -8.26 1.14
CA VAL A 78 -4.12 -8.86 0.07
C VAL A 78 -5.20 -9.71 0.72
N LYS A 79 -6.39 -9.14 0.87
CA LYS A 79 -7.59 -9.88 1.23
C LYS A 79 -8.34 -10.30 -0.04
N SER A 80 -8.93 -11.48 0.00
CA SER A 80 -9.99 -11.87 -0.92
C SER A 80 -11.31 -11.67 -0.19
N ARG A 81 -12.28 -11.09 -0.89
CA ARG A 81 -13.64 -10.94 -0.36
C ARG A 81 -14.30 -12.31 -0.37
N GLU A 82 -14.04 -13.14 0.62
CA GLU A 82 -14.88 -14.30 0.93
C GLU A 82 -16.10 -13.82 1.75
N ARG A 83 -17.25 -14.43 1.43
CA ARG A 83 -18.63 -13.98 1.66
C ARG A 83 -19.01 -13.62 3.10
#